data_AF-A0AA35XKS9-F1
#
_entry.id   AF-A0AA35XKS9-F1
#
_cell.length_a   1.000
_cell.length_b   1.000
_cell.length_c   1.000
_cell.angle_alpha   90.00
_cell.angle_beta   90.00
_cell.angle_gamma   90.00
#
_symmetry.space_group_name_H-M   'P 1'
#
loop_
_entity.id
_entity.type
_entity.pdbx_description
1 polymer ?
#
loop_
_entity_poly.entity_id
_entity_poly.type
_entity_poly.pdbx_seq_one_letter_code
_entity_poly.pdbx_strand_id
1 'polypeptide(L)'
;MKFTLIDKETKKSALVHQAFVRLTRGQHEIFFVATANKKTLQYTFELDMVTAAEDFGSLSGSYAMSLIVGDFALENPFSWDIGSVSLLFAGSTTDTGDEDYTYRAKPEIQHMFRLEEKLPPKVISSTFTVLVLSPLALLLVLWVGIGFNVSGLGTGGLWAVMFHISLGGIFVVYYLFWLKLNMFDTMKLLALLSVPTFLAGNRMLKRIASSNQSAS
;
A
#
# COMPACT_ATOMS: atom_id res chain seq x y z
N MET A 1 -45.39 -23.05 -17.03
CA MET A 1 -45.67 -24.45 -17.43
C MET A 1 -47.11 -24.81 -17.08
N LYS A 2 -47.81 -25.53 -17.96
CA LYS A 2 -49.15 -26.07 -17.69
C LYS A 2 -49.17 -27.56 -17.98
N PHE A 3 -49.75 -28.36 -17.09
CA PHE A 3 -49.81 -29.82 -17.25
C PHE A 3 -51.08 -30.40 -16.63
N THR A 4 -51.45 -31.59 -17.09
CA THR A 4 -52.61 -32.34 -16.59
C THR A 4 -52.14 -33.74 -16.22
N LEU A 5 -52.62 -34.25 -15.10
CA LEU A 5 -52.36 -35.61 -14.66
C LEU A 5 -53.52 -36.49 -15.08
N ILE A 6 -53.23 -37.58 -15.79
CA ILE A 6 -54.22 -38.52 -16.30
C ILE A 6 -53.95 -39.87 -15.66
N ASP A 7 -54.99 -40.46 -15.10
CA ASP A 7 -54.93 -41.83 -14.60
C ASP A 7 -54.79 -42.82 -15.77
N LYS A 8 -53.82 -43.73 -15.63
CA LYS A 8 -53.48 -44.72 -16.65
C LYS A 8 -54.63 -45.67 -16.95
N GLU A 9 -55.41 -46.05 -15.93
CA GLU A 9 -56.50 -47.03 -16.02
C GLU A 9 -57.82 -46.38 -16.43
N THR A 10 -58.24 -45.34 -15.71
CA THR A 10 -59.55 -44.71 -15.94
C THR A 10 -59.55 -43.69 -17.08
N LYS A 11 -58.36 -43.28 -17.57
CA LYS A 11 -58.16 -42.22 -18.59
C LYS A 11 -58.80 -40.88 -18.23
N LYS A 12 -59.15 -40.68 -16.95
CA LYS A 12 -59.72 -39.43 -16.44
C LYS A 12 -58.63 -38.57 -15.83
N SER A 13 -58.83 -37.26 -15.90
CA SER A 13 -57.95 -36.30 -15.22
C SER A 13 -58.15 -36.39 -13.70
N ALA A 14 -57.05 -36.43 -12.95
CA ALA A 14 -57.06 -36.50 -11.50
C ALA A 14 -56.34 -35.30 -10.88
N LEU A 15 -56.83 -34.84 -9.73
CA LEU A 15 -56.12 -33.89 -8.88
C LEU A 15 -55.41 -34.66 -7.78
N VAL A 16 -54.15 -34.31 -7.56
CA VAL A 16 -53.29 -34.82 -6.51
C VAL A 16 -53.18 -33.84 -5.36
N HIS A 17 -52.95 -34.36 -4.15
CA HIS A 17 -52.72 -33.55 -2.96
C HIS A 17 -51.45 -32.70 -3.04
N GLN A 18 -50.35 -33.22 -3.60
CA GLN A 18 -49.07 -32.50 -3.71
C GLN A 18 -48.49 -32.58 -5.12
N ALA A 19 -48.21 -31.41 -5.69
CA ALA A 19 -47.47 -31.26 -6.93
C ALA A 19 -46.47 -30.11 -6.78
N PHE A 20 -45.18 -30.42 -6.83
CA PHE A 20 -44.09 -29.45 -6.70
C PHE A 20 -43.22 -29.44 -7.94
N VAL A 21 -42.78 -28.26 -8.33
CA VAL A 21 -41.71 -28.07 -9.31
C VAL A 21 -40.44 -27.75 -8.54
N ARG A 22 -39.45 -28.63 -8.60
CA ARG A 22 -38.14 -28.44 -8.00
C ARG A 22 -37.19 -27.85 -9.05
N LEU A 23 -36.46 -26.81 -8.67
CA LEU A 23 -35.37 -26.23 -9.44
C LEU A 23 -34.07 -26.39 -8.67
N THR A 24 -33.10 -27.09 -9.26
CA THR A 24 -31.84 -27.46 -8.58
C THR A 24 -30.63 -26.98 -9.35
N ARG A 25 -29.65 -26.42 -8.64
CA ARG A 25 -28.33 -26.05 -9.15
C ARG A 25 -27.26 -26.33 -8.09
N GLY A 26 -26.41 -27.32 -8.33
CA GLY A 26 -25.39 -27.73 -7.36
C GLY A 26 -26.04 -28.20 -6.06
N GLN A 27 -25.68 -27.59 -4.93
CA GLN A 27 -26.28 -27.86 -3.62
C GLN A 27 -27.52 -27.00 -3.30
N HIS A 28 -27.89 -26.06 -4.17
CA HIS A 28 -29.07 -25.21 -3.99
C HIS A 28 -30.29 -25.84 -4.68
N GLU A 29 -31.37 -26.02 -3.92
CA GLU A 29 -32.65 -26.47 -4.42
C GLU A 29 -33.78 -25.59 -3.90
N ILE A 30 -34.76 -25.34 -4.76
CA ILE A 30 -35.95 -24.55 -4.42
C ILE A 30 -37.17 -25.28 -4.95
N PHE A 31 -38.23 -25.30 -4.13
CA PHE A 31 -39.49 -25.97 -4.44
C PHE A 31 -40.61 -24.95 -4.64
N PHE A 32 -41.28 -25.04 -5.78
CA PHE A 32 -42.46 -24.25 -6.10
C PHE A 32 -43.71 -25.13 -6.12
N VAL A 33 -44.80 -24.64 -5.55
CA VAL A 33 -46.09 -25.33 -5.58
C VAL A 33 -46.74 -25.15 -6.95
N ALA A 34 -47.18 -26.24 -7.58
CA ALA A 34 -48.00 -26.16 -8.79
C ALA A 34 -49.48 -25.96 -8.42
N THR A 35 -50.08 -24.87 -8.88
CA THR A 35 -51.46 -24.49 -8.52
C THR A 35 -52.47 -25.23 -9.39
N ALA A 36 -53.39 -25.98 -8.76
CA ALA A 36 -54.47 -26.68 -9.45
C ALA A 36 -55.68 -25.78 -9.72
N ASN A 37 -56.19 -25.79 -10.95
CA ASN A 37 -57.50 -25.23 -11.26
C ASN A 37 -58.58 -26.31 -11.13
N LYS A 38 -59.41 -26.19 -10.10
CA LYS A 38 -60.46 -27.18 -9.78
C LYS A 38 -61.53 -27.35 -10.87
N LYS A 39 -61.72 -26.37 -11.75
CA LYS A 39 -62.74 -26.42 -12.83
C LYS A 39 -62.22 -27.11 -14.08
N THR A 40 -60.94 -26.94 -14.39
CA THR A 40 -60.31 -27.48 -15.61
C THR A 40 -59.41 -28.69 -15.34
N LEU A 41 -59.21 -29.05 -14.06
CA LEU A 41 -58.34 -30.15 -13.61
C LEU A 41 -56.91 -30.03 -14.15
N GLN A 42 -56.41 -28.80 -14.31
CA GLN A 42 -55.09 -28.50 -14.86
C GLN A 42 -54.21 -27.83 -13.79
N TYR A 43 -52.93 -28.21 -13.75
CA TYR A 43 -51.91 -27.58 -12.93
C TYR A 43 -51.18 -26.50 -13.71
N THR A 44 -50.96 -25.35 -13.06
CA THR A 44 -50.19 -24.24 -13.61
C THR A 44 -49.04 -23.90 -12.67
N PHE A 45 -47.84 -23.83 -13.24
CA PHE A 45 -46.64 -23.31 -12.61
C PHE A 45 -46.22 -22.04 -13.35
N GLU A 46 -46.16 -20.93 -12.62
CA GLU A 46 -45.70 -19.63 -13.11
C GLU A 46 -44.55 -19.19 -12.21
N LEU A 47 -43.47 -18.73 -12.84
CA LEU A 47 -42.28 -18.27 -12.15
C LEU A 47 -42.10 -16.79 -12.50
N ASP A 48 -42.30 -15.93 -11.50
CA ASP A 48 -42.03 -14.50 -11.63
C ASP A 48 -40.55 -14.23 -11.35
N MET A 49 -39.85 -13.70 -12.34
CA MET A 49 -38.41 -13.40 -12.25
C MET A 49 -38.07 -12.30 -11.26
N VAL A 50 -39.02 -11.44 -10.90
CA VAL A 50 -38.79 -10.34 -9.95
C VAL A 50 -38.75 -10.86 -8.53
N THR A 51 -39.71 -11.71 -8.15
CA THR A 51 -39.76 -12.33 -6.81
C THR A 51 -38.80 -13.49 -6.67
N ALA A 52 -38.62 -14.28 -7.73
CA ALA A 52 -37.67 -15.37 -7.74
C ALA A 52 -36.22 -14.90 -7.49
N ALA A 53 -35.85 -13.66 -7.83
CA ALA A 53 -34.50 -13.18 -7.56
C ALA A 53 -34.13 -13.24 -6.06
N GLU A 54 -35.09 -13.03 -5.16
CA GLU A 54 -34.87 -13.13 -3.71
C GLU A 54 -34.76 -14.59 -3.26
N ASP A 55 -35.69 -15.43 -3.69
CA ASP A 55 -35.71 -16.86 -3.35
C ASP A 55 -34.44 -17.59 -3.83
N PHE A 56 -33.94 -17.23 -5.02
CA PHE A 56 -32.74 -17.80 -5.63
C PHE A 56 -31.43 -17.11 -5.19
N GLY A 57 -31.47 -16.13 -4.28
CA GLY A 57 -30.29 -15.38 -3.86
C GLY A 57 -29.59 -14.67 -5.02
N SER A 58 -30.33 -14.31 -6.07
CA SER A 58 -29.85 -13.72 -7.32
C SER A 58 -28.80 -14.54 -8.08
N LEU A 59 -28.72 -15.84 -7.82
CA LEU A 59 -27.78 -16.75 -8.49
C LEU A 59 -28.25 -17.08 -9.92
N SER A 60 -27.55 -16.56 -10.93
CA SER A 60 -27.87 -16.86 -12.34
C SER A 60 -27.14 -18.07 -12.86
N GLY A 61 -27.83 -18.92 -13.63
CA GLY A 61 -27.26 -20.14 -14.17
C GLY A 61 -28.29 -21.12 -14.73
N SER A 62 -27.82 -22.32 -15.07
CA SER A 62 -28.66 -23.44 -15.52
C SER A 62 -29.18 -24.22 -14.32
N TYR A 63 -30.51 -24.32 -14.21
CA TYR A 63 -31.21 -25.07 -13.16
C TYR A 63 -31.87 -26.31 -13.77
N ALA A 64 -31.66 -27.47 -13.14
CA ALA A 64 -32.41 -28.68 -13.47
C ALA A 64 -33.83 -28.57 -12.90
N MET A 65 -34.83 -28.77 -13.75
CA MET A 65 -36.25 -28.73 -13.40
C MET A 65 -36.81 -30.15 -13.29
N SER A 66 -37.31 -30.50 -12.11
CA SER A 66 -37.99 -31.77 -11.85
C SER A 66 -39.43 -31.50 -11.39
N LEU A 67 -40.40 -32.29 -11.87
CA LEU A 67 -41.77 -32.31 -11.37
C LEU A 67 -41.93 -33.46 -10.39
N ILE A 68 -42.32 -33.15 -9.16
CA ILE A 68 -42.55 -34.11 -8.08
C ILE A 68 -44.05 -34.15 -7.79
N VAL A 69 -44.65 -35.32 -7.91
CA VAL A 69 -46.08 -35.55 -7.70
C VAL A 69 -46.28 -36.63 -6.65
N GLY A 70 -47.09 -36.32 -5.65
CA GLY A 70 -47.44 -37.23 -4.56
C GLY A 70 -48.87 -37.04 -4.09
N ASP A 71 -49.54 -38.14 -3.79
CA ASP A 71 -50.84 -38.16 -3.14
C ASP A 71 -50.99 -39.44 -2.30
N PHE A 72 -51.82 -39.40 -1.28
CA PHE A 72 -52.14 -40.58 -0.46
C PHE A 72 -52.86 -41.66 -1.29
N ALA A 73 -53.58 -41.25 -2.34
CA ALA A 73 -54.31 -42.13 -3.24
C ALA A 73 -53.44 -42.62 -4.43
N LEU A 74 -52.21 -42.15 -4.57
CA LEU A 74 -51.29 -42.61 -5.62
C LEU A 74 -50.50 -43.84 -5.14
N GLU A 75 -50.53 -44.92 -5.91
CA GLU A 75 -49.70 -46.10 -5.64
C GLU A 75 -48.20 -45.83 -5.86
N ASN A 76 -47.87 -45.01 -6.87
CA ASN A 76 -46.50 -44.71 -7.26
C ASN A 76 -46.27 -43.18 -7.33
N PRO A 77 -45.79 -42.54 -6.25
CA PRO A 77 -45.31 -41.16 -6.34
C PRO A 77 -44.09 -41.11 -7.27
N PHE A 78 -43.98 -40.06 -8.07
CA PHE A 78 -42.89 -39.94 -9.04
C PHE A 78 -42.23 -38.58 -9.01
N SER A 79 -40.94 -38.57 -9.30
CA SER A 79 -40.16 -37.38 -9.63
C SER A 79 -39.68 -37.53 -11.06
N TRP A 80 -40.05 -36.59 -11.92
CA TRP A 80 -39.69 -36.61 -13.33
C TRP A 80 -38.86 -35.40 -13.69
N ASP A 81 -37.66 -35.62 -14.22
CA ASP A 81 -36.80 -34.56 -14.74
C ASP A 81 -37.33 -34.09 -16.10
N ILE A 82 -37.80 -32.84 -16.15
CA ILE A 82 -38.40 -32.22 -17.33
C ILE A 82 -37.31 -31.66 -18.25
N GLY A 83 -36.22 -31.15 -17.68
CA GLY A 83 -35.10 -30.59 -18.42
C GLY A 83 -34.36 -29.50 -17.65
N SER A 84 -33.54 -28.72 -18.34
CA SER A 84 -32.78 -27.60 -17.77
C SER A 84 -33.35 -26.25 -18.21
N VAL A 85 -33.50 -25.31 -17.27
CA VAL A 85 -33.91 -23.93 -17.54
C VAL A 85 -32.78 -22.98 -17.15
N SER A 86 -32.42 -22.08 -18.06
CA SER A 86 -31.44 -21.02 -17.79
C SER A 86 -32.14 -19.81 -17.20
N LEU A 87 -31.83 -19.48 -15.94
CA LEU A 87 -32.35 -18.31 -15.24
C LEU A 87 -31.29 -17.21 -15.19
N LEU A 88 -31.68 -15.98 -15.53
CA LEU A 88 -30.82 -14.80 -15.54
C LEU A 88 -31.47 -13.70 -14.70
N PHE A 89 -30.86 -13.40 -13.56
CA PHE A 89 -31.25 -12.35 -12.63
C PHE A 89 -30.35 -11.13 -12.81
N ALA A 90 -30.95 -9.93 -12.73
CA ALA A 90 -30.22 -8.67 -12.80
C ALA A 90 -29.36 -8.48 -11.56
N GLY A 91 -28.05 -8.25 -11.74
CA GLY A 91 -27.10 -8.09 -10.62
C GLY A 91 -26.47 -9.39 -10.13
N SER A 92 -26.67 -10.50 -10.86
CA SER A 92 -26.00 -11.77 -10.55
C SER A 92 -24.48 -11.62 -10.63
N THR A 93 -23.82 -11.74 -9.48
CA THR A 93 -22.40 -12.03 -9.46
C THR A 93 -22.22 -13.49 -9.88
N THR A 94 -21.24 -13.76 -10.74
CA THR A 94 -20.71 -15.11 -11.00
C THR A 94 -19.99 -15.68 -9.76
N ASP A 95 -20.49 -15.38 -8.56
CA ASP A 95 -20.07 -16.11 -7.37
C ASP A 95 -20.73 -17.48 -7.46
N THR A 96 -19.95 -18.42 -7.96
CA THR A 96 -20.04 -19.81 -7.55
C THR A 96 -20.18 -19.81 -6.04
N GLY A 97 -21.38 -20.13 -5.54
CA GLY A 97 -21.67 -20.33 -4.12
C GLY A 97 -20.89 -21.51 -3.57
N ASP A 98 -19.56 -21.39 -3.54
CA ASP A 98 -18.65 -22.32 -2.89
C ASP A 98 -18.47 -21.86 -1.46
N GLU A 99 -19.14 -22.60 -0.59
CA GLU A 99 -18.70 -23.03 0.74
C GLU A 99 -18.19 -21.96 1.71
N ASP A 100 -19.02 -21.73 2.73
CA ASP A 100 -18.64 -21.39 4.11
C ASP A 100 -17.27 -20.69 4.26
N TYR A 101 -17.25 -19.41 3.86
CA TYR A 101 -16.09 -18.53 4.04
C TYR A 101 -15.79 -18.23 5.52
N THR A 102 -16.61 -18.68 6.46
CA THR A 102 -16.48 -18.32 7.87
C THR A 102 -15.23 -18.94 8.52
N TYR A 103 -14.76 -20.10 8.03
CA TYR A 103 -13.66 -20.84 8.65
C TYR A 103 -12.51 -21.21 7.70
N ARG A 104 -12.13 -20.30 6.78
CA ARG A 104 -10.92 -20.48 5.94
C ARG A 104 -9.80 -19.53 6.34
N ALA A 105 -8.56 -20.02 6.25
CA ALA A 105 -7.38 -19.18 6.44
C ALA A 105 -7.38 -18.06 5.40
N LYS A 106 -7.26 -16.81 5.86
CA LYS A 106 -7.12 -15.65 4.97
C LYS A 106 -5.74 -15.69 4.28
N PRO A 107 -5.63 -15.13 3.07
CA PRO A 107 -4.33 -14.99 2.42
C PRO A 107 -3.36 -14.19 3.28
N GLU A 108 -2.08 -14.56 3.23
CA GLU A 108 -1.01 -13.89 3.96
C GLU A 108 -0.81 -12.45 3.47
N ILE A 109 -0.68 -11.50 4.39
CA ILE A 109 -0.44 -10.09 4.09
C ILE A 109 1.07 -9.85 4.06
N GLN A 110 1.62 -9.54 2.88
CA GLN A 110 3.02 -9.17 2.73
C GLN A 110 3.20 -7.66 2.89
N HIS A 111 4.01 -7.24 3.86
CA HIS A 111 4.37 -5.84 4.03
C HIS A 111 5.33 -5.40 2.91
N MET A 112 4.95 -4.38 2.14
CA MET A 112 5.80 -3.80 1.12
C MET A 112 6.63 -2.66 1.72
N PHE A 113 7.93 -2.87 1.84
CA PHE A 113 8.86 -1.81 2.21
C PHE A 113 8.95 -0.75 1.12
N ARG A 114 9.29 0.48 1.53
CA ARG A 114 9.61 1.54 0.58
C ARG A 114 10.84 1.11 -0.23
N LEU A 115 10.75 1.25 -1.55
CA LEU A 115 11.90 1.07 -2.43
C LEU A 115 12.93 2.15 -2.13
N GLU A 116 14.22 1.80 -2.23
CA GLU A 116 15.31 2.75 -2.09
C GLU A 116 15.18 3.87 -3.14
N GLU A 117 15.41 5.11 -2.72
CA GLU A 117 15.43 6.25 -3.63
C GLU A 117 16.60 6.14 -4.61
N LYS A 118 16.34 6.38 -5.89
CA LYS A 118 17.37 6.29 -6.93
C LYS A 118 18.37 7.45 -6.78
N LEU A 119 19.63 7.12 -6.49
CA LEU A 119 20.72 8.08 -6.38
C LEU A 119 21.14 8.64 -7.77
N PRO A 120 21.63 9.89 -7.84
CA PRO A 120 22.14 10.46 -9.07
C PRO A 120 23.44 9.76 -9.53
N PRO A 121 23.75 9.79 -10.85
CA PRO A 121 25.01 9.27 -11.36
C PRO A 121 26.24 9.94 -10.73
N LYS A 122 27.21 9.14 -10.28
CA LYS A 122 28.43 9.62 -9.60
C LYS A 122 29.21 10.67 -10.42
N VAL A 123 29.22 10.54 -11.75
CA VAL A 123 29.92 11.48 -12.65
C VAL A 123 29.39 12.90 -12.49
N ILE A 124 28.07 13.07 -12.38
CA ILE A 124 27.44 14.38 -12.20
C ILE A 124 27.86 14.95 -10.85
N SER A 125 27.70 14.17 -9.77
CA SER A 125 28.09 14.60 -8.42
C SER A 125 29.56 15.01 -8.34
N SER A 126 30.47 14.20 -8.87
CA SER A 126 31.92 14.50 -8.87
C SER A 126 32.25 15.75 -9.68
N THR A 127 31.60 15.97 -10.83
CA THR A 127 31.81 17.16 -11.65
C THR A 127 31.43 18.43 -10.86
N PHE A 128 30.27 18.43 -10.21
CA PHE A 128 29.85 19.57 -9.39
C PHE A 128 30.74 19.77 -8.15
N THR A 129 31.25 18.71 -7.53
CA THR A 129 32.23 18.83 -6.44
C THR A 129 33.49 19.56 -6.90
N VAL A 130 34.03 19.21 -8.08
CA VAL A 130 35.19 19.92 -8.65
C VAL A 130 34.86 21.37 -8.97
N LEU A 131 33.68 21.64 -9.55
CA LEU A 131 33.23 22.99 -9.84
C LEU A 131 33.12 23.85 -8.57
N VAL A 132 32.63 23.31 -7.46
CA VAL A 132 32.55 24.01 -6.17
C VAL A 132 33.92 24.31 -5.57
N LEU A 133 34.92 23.44 -5.80
CA LEU A 133 36.30 23.68 -5.36
C LEU A 133 37.07 24.63 -6.29
N SER A 134 36.59 24.85 -7.52
CA SER A 134 37.30 25.67 -8.51
C SER A 134 37.54 27.13 -8.11
N PRO A 135 36.62 27.86 -7.43
CA PRO A 135 36.88 29.25 -7.03
C PRO A 135 37.97 29.34 -5.96
N LEU A 136 38.07 28.33 -5.08
CA LEU A 136 39.13 28.26 -4.08
C LEU A 136 40.49 28.03 -4.76
N ALA A 137 40.56 27.14 -5.76
CA ALA A 137 41.78 26.92 -6.54
C ALA A 137 42.19 28.20 -7.31
N LEU A 138 41.22 28.88 -7.94
CA LEU A 138 41.45 30.16 -8.63
C LEU A 138 42.03 31.21 -7.67
N LEU A 139 41.48 31.34 -6.47
CA LEU A 139 41.96 32.28 -5.45
C LEU A 139 43.43 32.02 -5.09
N LEU A 140 43.82 30.76 -4.91
CA LEU A 140 45.21 30.40 -4.62
C LEU A 140 46.16 30.75 -5.78
N VAL A 141 45.75 30.53 -7.03
CA VAL A 141 46.54 30.92 -8.22
C VAL A 141 46.71 32.43 -8.29
N LEU A 142 45.63 33.18 -8.08
CA LEU A 142 45.68 34.66 -8.09
C LEU A 142 46.57 35.22 -6.99
N TRP A 143 46.57 34.62 -5.79
CA TRP A 143 47.49 35.01 -4.71
C TRP A 143 48.96 34.86 -5.09
N VAL A 144 49.32 33.76 -5.78
CA VAL A 144 50.68 33.57 -6.30
C VAL A 144 51.01 34.65 -7.34
N GLY A 145 50.07 34.97 -8.24
CA GLY A 145 50.26 36.01 -9.26
C GLY A 145 50.44 37.42 -8.71
N ILE A 146 49.75 37.75 -7.61
CA ILE A 146 49.84 39.06 -6.92
C ILE A 146 51.09 39.14 -6.00
N GLY A 147 51.76 38.01 -5.75
CA GLY A 147 52.90 37.96 -4.83
C GLY A 147 52.47 38.06 -3.36
N PHE A 148 51.33 37.47 -3.00
CA PHE A 148 50.84 37.43 -1.63
C PHE A 148 51.89 36.84 -0.68
N ASN A 149 52.25 37.59 0.37
CA ASN A 149 53.33 37.25 1.30
C ASN A 149 52.77 37.00 2.71
N VAL A 150 53.30 35.98 3.38
CA VAL A 150 52.97 35.61 4.77
C VAL A 150 54.00 36.10 5.79
N SER A 151 54.93 36.97 5.40
CA SER A 151 55.95 37.55 6.30
C SER A 151 55.36 38.22 7.55
N GLY A 152 54.12 38.73 7.46
CA GLY A 152 53.39 39.33 8.58
C GLY A 152 52.87 38.36 9.63
N LEU A 153 52.88 37.04 9.37
CA LEU A 153 52.27 36.02 10.23
C LEU A 153 52.92 35.96 11.63
N GLY A 154 54.20 36.31 11.73
CA GLY A 154 54.99 36.30 12.97
C GLY A 154 54.95 37.59 13.79
N THR A 155 54.28 38.66 13.32
CA THR A 155 54.33 40.00 13.94
C THR A 155 53.84 40.06 15.39
N GLY A 156 53.03 39.09 15.84
CA GLY A 156 52.61 38.96 17.25
C GLY A 156 53.55 38.15 18.15
N GLY A 157 54.63 37.58 17.60
CA GLY A 157 55.55 36.68 18.31
C GLY A 157 54.86 35.39 18.80
N LEU A 158 55.21 34.94 20.01
CA LEU A 158 54.64 33.72 20.61
C LEU A 158 53.09 33.71 20.64
N TRP A 159 52.46 34.86 20.85
CA TRP A 159 50.98 34.96 20.88
C TRP A 159 50.36 34.70 19.52
N ALA A 160 51.03 35.06 18.42
CA ALA A 160 50.55 34.75 17.08
C ALA A 160 50.55 33.24 16.84
N VAL A 161 51.62 32.55 17.22
CA VAL A 161 51.71 31.09 17.07
C VAL A 161 50.63 30.40 17.89
N MET A 162 50.45 30.77 19.16
CA MET A 162 49.40 30.19 20.00
C MET A 162 47.99 30.48 19.47
N PHE A 163 47.75 31.68 18.93
CA PHE A 163 46.47 32.02 18.32
C PHE A 163 46.18 31.15 17.08
N HIS A 164 47.13 31.00 16.16
CA HIS A 164 46.92 30.19 14.95
C HIS A 164 46.80 28.70 15.24
N ILE A 165 47.55 28.16 16.22
CA ILE A 165 47.41 26.76 16.65
C ILE A 165 46.03 26.52 17.27
N SER A 166 45.59 27.41 18.17
CA SER A 166 44.28 27.26 18.83
C SER A 166 43.12 27.44 17.84
N LEU A 167 43.23 28.39 16.91
CA LEU A 167 42.29 28.57 15.81
C LEU A 167 42.26 27.35 14.85
N GLY A 168 43.42 26.80 14.50
CA GLY A 168 43.52 25.55 13.74
C GLY A 168 42.87 24.38 14.49
N GLY A 169 43.09 24.30 15.80
CA GLY A 169 42.44 23.33 16.68
C GLY A 169 40.91 23.43 16.65
N ILE A 170 40.35 24.64 16.63
CA ILE A 170 38.90 24.86 16.48
C ILE A 170 38.40 24.28 15.14
N PHE A 171 39.09 24.53 14.02
CA PHE A 171 38.70 23.95 12.73
C PHE A 171 38.78 22.42 12.73
N VAL A 172 39.79 21.84 13.38
CA VAL A 172 39.89 20.39 13.57
C VAL A 172 38.72 19.85 14.38
N VAL A 173 38.32 20.53 15.47
CA VAL A 173 37.15 20.14 16.26
C VAL A 173 35.88 20.17 15.42
N TYR A 174 35.67 21.20 14.58
CA TYR A 174 34.52 21.22 13.67
C TYR A 174 34.54 20.09 12.64
N TYR A 175 35.71 19.75 12.09
CA TYR A 175 35.84 18.60 11.21
C TYR A 175 35.53 17.28 11.92
N LEU A 176 36.01 17.11 13.16
CA LEU A 176 35.71 15.93 13.98
C LEU A 176 34.24 15.87 14.41
N PHE A 177 33.57 17.01 14.61
CA PHE A 177 32.12 17.10 14.83
C PHE A 177 31.36 16.61 13.62
N TRP A 178 31.76 17.03 12.42
CA TRP A 178 31.15 16.54 11.19
C TRP A 178 31.33 15.02 11.00
N LEU A 179 32.47 14.46 11.41
CA LEU A 179 32.74 13.03 11.27
C LEU A 179 32.12 12.15 12.36
N LYS A 180 32.20 12.54 13.64
CA LYS A 180 31.92 11.61 14.75
C LYS A 180 31.60 12.22 16.12
N LEU A 181 31.97 13.46 16.44
CA LEU A 181 31.71 14.00 17.80
C LEU A 181 30.23 14.32 17.97
N ASN A 182 29.73 14.12 19.19
CA ASN A 182 28.42 14.62 19.58
C ASN A 182 28.49 16.12 19.95
N MET A 183 27.32 16.75 20.11
CA MET A 183 27.20 18.18 20.40
C MET A 183 27.88 18.57 21.72
N PHE A 184 27.67 17.81 22.80
CA PHE A 184 28.19 18.16 24.13
C PHE A 184 29.72 18.06 24.20
N ASP A 185 30.33 17.05 23.59
CA ASP A 185 31.78 16.89 23.57
C ASP A 185 32.43 17.94 22.67
N THR A 186 31.80 18.27 21.54
CA THR A 186 32.23 19.39 20.68
C THR A 186 32.21 20.70 21.46
N MET A 187 31.12 20.98 22.18
CA MET A 187 31.00 22.19 23.01
C MET A 187 32.06 22.24 24.12
N LYS A 188 32.36 21.12 24.80
CA LYS A 188 33.42 21.07 25.83
C LYS A 188 34.80 21.37 25.22
N LEU A 189 35.12 20.76 24.08
CA LEU A 189 36.41 20.97 23.40
C LEU A 189 36.53 22.41 22.88
N LEU A 190 35.47 22.97 22.29
CA LEU A 190 35.43 24.37 21.88
C LEU A 190 35.52 25.32 23.07
N ALA A 191 34.84 25.03 24.18
CA ALA A 191 34.94 25.82 25.40
C ALA A 191 36.39 25.84 25.91
N LEU A 192 37.06 24.68 25.94
CA LEU A 192 38.47 24.57 26.33
C LEU A 192 39.41 25.35 25.39
N LEU A 193 39.22 25.21 24.07
CA LEU A 193 40.03 25.89 23.05
C LEU A 193 39.73 27.39 22.94
N SER A 194 38.53 27.85 23.32
CA SER A 194 38.16 29.26 23.23
C SER A 194 38.97 30.16 24.15
N VAL A 195 39.34 29.67 25.35
CA VAL A 195 40.14 30.44 26.33
C VAL A 195 41.53 30.83 25.78
N PRO A 196 42.39 29.89 25.31
CA PRO A 196 43.67 30.27 24.72
C PRO A 196 43.50 31.04 23.41
N THR A 197 42.51 30.72 22.58
CA THR A 197 42.23 31.47 21.34
C THR A 197 41.93 32.94 21.62
N PHE A 198 41.05 33.20 22.60
CA PHE A 198 40.65 34.55 22.98
C PHE A 198 41.82 35.35 23.59
N LEU A 199 42.52 34.77 24.57
CA LEU A 199 43.62 35.45 25.25
C LEU A 199 44.82 35.71 24.32
N ALA A 200 45.23 34.71 23.54
CA ALA A 200 46.32 34.85 22.59
C ALA A 200 45.95 35.82 21.46
N GLY A 201 44.71 35.75 20.95
CA GLY A 201 44.21 36.67 19.93
C GLY A 201 44.20 38.12 20.41
N ASN A 202 43.67 38.39 21.60
CA ASN A 202 43.67 39.74 22.19
C ASN A 202 45.09 40.29 22.38
N ARG A 203 46.02 39.47 22.87
CA ARG A 203 47.43 39.88 23.04
C ARG A 203 48.15 40.08 21.69
N MET A 204 47.89 39.22 20.70
CA MET A 204 48.42 39.34 19.35
C MET A 204 47.96 40.64 18.70
N LEU A 205 46.66 40.90 18.68
CA LEU A 205 46.08 42.09 18.06
C LEU A 205 46.56 43.38 18.74
N LYS A 206 46.67 43.40 20.08
CA LYS A 206 47.24 44.55 20.81
C LYS A 206 48.68 44.84 20.41
N ARG A 207 49.51 43.80 20.23
CA ARG A 207 50.91 43.97 19.79
C ARG A 207 50.97 44.54 18.37
N ILE A 208 50.19 43.98 17.45
CA ILE A 208 50.11 44.47 16.06
C ILE A 208 49.64 45.94 16.03
N ALA A 209 48.65 46.31 16.84
CA ALA A 209 48.19 47.69 16.93
C ALA A 209 49.29 48.63 17.43
N SER A 210 50.04 48.24 18.48
CA SER A 210 51.15 49.04 19.00
C SER A 210 52.34 49.17 18.03
N SER A 211 52.67 48.11 17.27
CA SER A 211 53.72 48.18 16.25
C SER A 211 53.31 49.11 15.10
N ASN A 212 52.03 49.12 14.73
CA ASN A 212 51.54 49.99 13.66
C ASN A 212 51.52 51.47 14.10
N GLN A 213 51.20 51.76 15.36
CA GLN A 213 51.24 53.13 15.91
C GLN A 213 52.67 53.68 16.05
N SER A 214 53.67 52.82 16.24
CA SER A 214 55.08 53.23 16.32
C SER A 214 55.77 53.34 14.96
N ALA A 215 55.14 52.84 13.89
CA ALA A 215 55.61 52.91 12.51
C ALA A 215 54.97 54.06 11.69
N SER A 216 53.92 54.70 12.22
CA SER A 216 53.25 55.89 11.66
C SER A 216 53.77 57.17 12.30
#